data_AF-A0AA40THB1-F1
#
_entry.id   AF-A0AA40THB1-F1
#
_cell.length_a   1.000
_cell.length_b   1.000
_cell.length_c   1.000
_cell.angle_alpha   90.00
_cell.angle_beta   90.00
_cell.angle_gamma   90.00
#
_symmetry.space_group_name_H-M   'P 1'
#
loop_
_entity.id
_entity.type
_entity.pdbx_description
1 polymer ?
#
loop_
_entity_poly.entity_id
_entity_poly.type
_entity_poly.pdbx_seq_one_letter_code
_entity_poly.pdbx_strand_id
1 'polypeptide(L)'
;TYDGVCYNAKEAQDLLAQTSDRIHFDEAWYGYARFNPIYADHYAMRGAPGDHNGPTVFATHSTHKLLNALSQASYIHVREGRGAVNFSRFNQAYMMHATTSPLYAICASNDVAVSMMDGNSGLSLTQEVIDEAVDFRQAMARLYKEFTAEGDWFFKPWNKEVVT
;
A
#
# COMPACT_ATOMS: atom_id res chain seq x y z
N THR A 1 0.31 -4.89 7.42
CA THR A 1 -0.81 -5.29 8.28
C THR A 1 -1.47 -4.03 8.82
N TYR A 2 -2.50 -4.13 9.67
CA TYR A 2 -3.12 -2.96 10.30
C TYR A 2 -2.10 -2.11 11.07
N ASP A 3 -1.23 -2.75 11.85
CA ASP A 3 -0.21 -2.08 12.69
C ASP A 3 1.08 -1.68 11.93
N GLY A 4 1.07 -1.70 10.59
CA GLY A 4 2.21 -1.26 9.78
C GLY A 4 3.32 -2.28 9.53
N VAL A 5 3.12 -3.57 9.89
CA VAL A 5 4.08 -4.62 9.51
C VAL A 5 3.97 -4.89 8.01
N CYS A 6 5.05 -4.64 7.27
CA CYS A 6 5.09 -4.81 5.81
C CYS A 6 5.92 -6.06 5.49
N TYR A 7 5.36 -6.98 4.69
CA TYR A 7 6.10 -8.15 4.24
C TYR A 7 7.09 -7.75 3.15
N ASN A 8 8.22 -8.45 3.06
CA ASN A 8 8.97 -8.48 1.82
C ASN A 8 8.13 -9.24 0.78
N ALA A 9 7.38 -8.51 -0.04
CA ALA A 9 6.42 -9.05 -0.98
C ALA A 9 7.10 -9.75 -2.16
N LYS A 10 8.35 -9.39 -2.46
CA LYS A 10 9.18 -10.13 -3.42
C LYS A 10 9.43 -11.55 -2.93
N GLU A 11 9.98 -11.71 -1.73
CA GLU A 11 10.28 -13.03 -1.17
C GLU A 11 9.01 -13.85 -0.92
N ALA A 12 7.95 -13.21 -0.41
CA ALA A 12 6.65 -13.86 -0.21
C ALA A 12 6.07 -14.39 -1.54
N GLN A 13 6.21 -13.63 -2.63
CA GLN A 13 5.79 -14.07 -3.96
C GLN A 13 6.60 -15.29 -4.43
N ASP A 14 7.92 -15.27 -4.27
CA ASP A 14 8.81 -16.35 -4.72
C ASP A 14 8.51 -17.69 -4.00
N LEU A 15 8.09 -17.63 -2.74
CA LEU A 15 7.63 -18.79 -1.97
C LEU A 15 6.22 -19.26 -2.38
N LEU A 16 5.26 -18.34 -2.44
CA LEU A 16 3.86 -18.66 -2.72
C LEU A 16 3.63 -19.13 -4.17
N ALA A 17 4.46 -18.65 -5.11
CA ALA A 17 4.39 -19.00 -6.53
C ALA A 17 4.68 -20.48 -6.81
N GLN A 18 5.29 -21.19 -5.86
CA GLN A 18 5.53 -22.63 -5.93
C GLN A 18 4.26 -23.45 -5.66
N THR A 19 3.26 -22.84 -5.00
CA THR A 19 2.04 -23.51 -4.54
C THR A 19 0.80 -23.01 -5.29
N SER A 20 0.79 -21.74 -5.73
CA SER A 20 -0.36 -21.15 -6.44
C SER A 20 0.10 -20.30 -7.63
N ASP A 21 -0.61 -20.44 -8.75
CA ASP A 21 -0.47 -19.56 -9.91
C ASP A 21 -1.12 -18.19 -9.71
N ARG A 22 -1.89 -18.00 -8.63
CA ARG A 22 -2.60 -16.76 -8.33
C ARG A 22 -2.31 -16.33 -6.91
N ILE A 23 -1.72 -15.15 -6.76
CA ILE A 23 -1.38 -14.57 -5.47
C ILE A 23 -2.12 -13.24 -5.34
N HIS A 24 -2.86 -13.07 -4.26
CA HIS A 24 -3.54 -11.81 -3.95
C HIS A 24 -2.93 -11.20 -2.70
N PHE A 25 -2.26 -10.06 -2.88
CA PHE A 25 -1.82 -9.20 -1.79
C PHE A 25 -2.93 -8.20 -1.48
N ASP A 26 -3.57 -8.34 -0.32
CA ASP A 26 -4.50 -7.33 0.16
C ASP A 26 -3.75 -6.13 0.75
N GLU A 27 -3.49 -5.15 -0.12
CA GLU A 27 -2.79 -3.91 0.18
C GLU A 27 -3.76 -2.77 0.51
N ALA A 28 -4.94 -3.08 1.08
CA ALA A 28 -5.98 -2.08 1.33
C ALA A 28 -5.47 -0.85 2.11
N TRP A 29 -4.54 -1.06 3.04
CA TRP A 29 -3.89 -0.04 3.87
C TRP A 29 -2.53 0.43 3.31
N TYR A 30 -2.22 0.21 2.03
CA TYR A 30 -0.82 0.32 1.57
C TYR A 30 -0.63 0.80 0.12
N GLY A 31 -1.63 1.48 -0.45
CA GLY A 31 -1.59 1.93 -1.85
C GLY A 31 -0.49 2.94 -2.20
N TYR A 32 0.10 3.61 -1.22
CA TYR A 32 1.16 4.60 -1.40
C TYR A 32 2.57 4.00 -1.52
N ALA A 33 2.74 2.72 -1.18
CA ALA A 33 4.06 2.11 -1.00
C ALA A 33 4.95 2.16 -2.25
N ARG A 34 4.33 2.06 -3.44
CA ARG A 34 5.05 2.13 -4.71
C ARG A 34 5.80 3.45 -4.92
N PHE A 35 5.35 4.53 -4.30
CA PHE A 35 5.80 5.89 -4.59
C PHE A 35 6.92 6.37 -3.68
N ASN A 36 7.31 5.59 -2.66
CA ASN A 36 8.45 5.93 -1.79
C ASN A 36 9.53 4.82 -1.78
N PRO A 37 10.80 5.15 -2.03
CA PRO A 37 11.90 4.18 -2.05
C PRO A 37 12.09 3.39 -0.75
N ILE A 38 11.67 3.93 0.41
CA ILE A 38 11.83 3.23 1.70
C ILE A 38 11.09 1.88 1.74
N TYR A 39 10.08 1.71 0.88
CA TYR A 39 9.26 0.50 0.80
C TYR A 39 9.70 -0.45 -0.32
N ALA A 40 10.90 -0.27 -0.89
CA ALA A 40 11.43 -1.16 -1.92
C ALA A 40 11.26 -2.64 -1.54
N ASP A 41 10.78 -3.46 -2.49
CA ASP A 41 10.42 -4.88 -2.34
C ASP A 41 9.26 -5.24 -1.40
N HIS A 42 8.71 -4.29 -0.66
CA HIS A 42 7.67 -4.55 0.36
C HIS A 42 6.23 -4.36 -0.13
N TYR A 43 6.02 -4.30 -1.45
CA TYR A 43 4.70 -4.22 -2.10
C TYR A 43 4.67 -5.07 -3.38
N ALA A 44 3.49 -5.36 -3.91
CA ALA A 44 3.27 -6.31 -5.00
C ALA A 44 3.70 -5.77 -6.38
N MET A 45 3.28 -4.56 -6.74
CA MET A 45 3.45 -3.99 -8.08
C MET A 45 4.83 -3.35 -8.28
N ARG A 46 5.93 -4.11 -8.15
CA ARG A 46 7.33 -3.62 -8.20
C ARG A 46 7.84 -3.34 -9.62
N GLY A 47 8.59 -2.26 -9.82
CA GLY A 47 9.19 -1.94 -11.14
C GLY A 47 8.14 -1.72 -12.25
N ALA A 48 8.54 -1.89 -13.51
CA ALA A 48 7.62 -1.81 -14.66
C ALA A 48 6.83 -3.14 -14.83
N PRO A 49 5.57 -3.10 -15.30
CA PRO A 49 4.87 -4.30 -15.74
C PRO A 49 5.43 -4.81 -17.08
N GLY A 50 5.05 -6.03 -17.49
CA GLY A 50 5.31 -6.56 -18.84
C GLY A 50 6.01 -7.92 -18.86
N ASP A 51 6.62 -8.35 -17.75
CA ASP A 51 7.04 -9.74 -17.60
C ASP A 51 5.86 -10.60 -17.15
N HIS A 52 5.55 -11.62 -17.94
CA HIS A 52 4.46 -12.56 -17.73
C HIS A 52 4.95 -13.95 -17.30
N ASN A 53 6.27 -14.13 -17.13
CA ASN A 53 6.88 -15.39 -16.69
C ASN A 53 6.85 -15.51 -15.15
N GLY A 54 5.64 -15.61 -14.59
CA GLY A 54 5.43 -15.68 -13.14
C GLY A 54 3.99 -16.06 -12.78
N PRO A 55 3.60 -16.05 -11.50
CA PRO A 55 2.19 -16.16 -11.12
C PRO A 55 1.42 -14.90 -11.56
N THR A 56 0.10 -15.02 -11.72
CA THR A 56 -0.78 -13.85 -11.77
C THR A 56 -0.85 -13.23 -10.38
N VAL A 57 -0.57 -11.93 -10.29
CA VAL A 57 -0.56 -11.19 -9.02
C VAL A 57 -1.68 -10.15 -9.00
N PHE A 58 -2.47 -10.17 -7.94
CA PHE A 58 -3.50 -9.18 -7.63
C PHE A 58 -3.03 -8.32 -6.44
N ALA A 59 -3.24 -7.01 -6.53
CA ALA A 59 -3.12 -6.10 -5.40
C ALA A 59 -4.39 -5.25 -5.27
N THR A 60 -5.00 -5.22 -4.09
CA THR A 60 -6.19 -4.42 -3.81
C THR A 60 -5.85 -3.22 -2.96
N HIS A 61 -6.24 -2.03 -3.38
CA HIS A 61 -6.09 -0.80 -2.59
C HIS A 61 -7.46 -0.24 -2.25
N SER A 62 -7.68 0.09 -0.97
CA SER A 62 -8.78 0.97 -0.59
C SER A 62 -8.25 2.40 -0.72
N THR A 63 -8.51 3.04 -1.87
CA THR A 63 -7.95 4.35 -2.20
C THR A 63 -8.23 5.37 -1.09
N HIS A 64 -9.41 5.32 -0.48
CA HIS A 64 -9.83 6.23 0.58
C HIS A 64 -9.16 6.02 1.95
N LYS A 65 -8.36 4.97 2.15
CA LYS A 65 -7.72 4.74 3.45
C LYS A 65 -6.47 5.59 3.62
N LEU A 66 -5.50 5.45 2.72
CA LEU A 66 -4.19 6.11 2.81
C LEU A 66 -3.71 6.67 1.45
N LEU A 67 -4.61 6.77 0.47
CA LEU A 67 -4.50 7.71 -0.66
C LEU A 67 -5.65 8.73 -0.53
N ASN A 68 -5.75 9.66 -1.48
CA ASN A 68 -6.71 10.77 -1.41
C ASN A 68 -7.93 10.54 -2.31
N ALA A 69 -8.91 9.77 -1.81
CA ALA A 69 -10.18 9.55 -2.51
C ALA A 69 -11.37 9.47 -1.53
N LEU A 70 -12.59 9.59 -2.06
CA LEU A 70 -13.82 9.44 -1.25
C LEU A 70 -13.99 7.99 -0.79
N SER A 71 -14.60 7.81 0.40
CA SER A 71 -15.00 6.49 0.89
C SER A 71 -15.69 5.65 -0.19
N GLN A 72 -15.45 4.34 -0.15
CA GLN A 72 -15.84 3.35 -1.17
C GLN A 72 -14.99 3.34 -2.45
N ALA A 73 -14.14 4.35 -2.70
CA ALA A 73 -13.17 4.29 -3.79
C ALA A 73 -12.12 3.18 -3.53
N SER A 74 -11.82 2.38 -4.56
CA SER A 74 -10.85 1.28 -4.50
C SER A 74 -10.30 0.94 -5.89
N TYR A 75 -9.21 0.16 -5.93
CA TYR A 75 -8.66 -0.42 -7.15
C TYR A 75 -8.31 -1.90 -6.97
N ILE A 76 -8.40 -2.65 -8.07
CA ILE A 76 -7.80 -3.97 -8.25
C ILE A 76 -6.72 -3.82 -9.33
N HIS A 77 -5.45 -4.00 -8.95
CA HIS A 77 -4.33 -4.03 -9.87
C HIS A 77 -3.97 -5.47 -10.19
N VAL A 78 -3.68 -5.75 -11.46
CA VAL A 78 -3.36 -7.11 -11.93
C VAL A 78 -2.07 -7.10 -12.74
N ARG A 79 -1.16 -8.02 -12.43
CA ARG A 79 -0.08 -8.43 -13.33
C ARG A 79 -0.35 -9.82 -13.82
N GLU A 80 -0.48 -9.95 -15.13
CA GLU A 80 -0.77 -11.21 -15.79
C GLU A 80 0.44 -12.15 -15.75
N GLY A 81 0.19 -13.41 -15.43
CA GLY A 81 1.15 -14.50 -15.51
C GLY A 81 0.44 -15.82 -15.73
N ARG A 82 0.95 -16.90 -15.14
CA ARG A 82 0.28 -18.21 -15.12
C ARG A 82 -1.10 -18.09 -14.48
N GLY A 83 -2.05 -18.87 -14.98
CA GLY A 83 -3.41 -18.89 -14.46
C GLY A 83 -4.20 -17.57 -14.63
N ALA A 84 -3.76 -16.65 -15.51
CA ALA A 84 -4.42 -15.38 -15.75
C ALA A 84 -5.91 -15.52 -16.11
N VAL A 85 -6.69 -14.51 -15.73
CA VAL A 85 -8.12 -14.43 -16.01
C VAL A 85 -8.34 -13.28 -16.97
N ASN A 86 -8.68 -13.61 -18.22
CA ASN A 86 -8.92 -12.60 -19.24
C ASN A 86 -10.07 -11.66 -18.87
N PHE A 87 -10.12 -10.52 -19.58
CA PHE A 87 -11.13 -9.48 -19.35
C PHE A 87 -12.56 -10.03 -19.33
N SER A 88 -12.96 -10.83 -20.32
CA SER A 88 -14.34 -11.33 -20.42
C SER A 88 -14.75 -12.13 -19.19
N ARG A 89 -13.87 -12.97 -18.65
CA ARG A 89 -14.13 -13.75 -17.44
C ARG A 89 -14.08 -12.90 -16.18
N PHE A 90 -13.09 -12.03 -16.06
CA PHE A 90 -12.92 -11.18 -14.88
C PHE A 90 -14.06 -10.16 -14.74
N ASN A 91 -14.53 -9.60 -15.85
CA ASN A 91 -15.60 -8.61 -15.87
C ASN A 91 -16.96 -9.19 -15.43
N GLN A 92 -17.20 -10.49 -15.65
CA GLN A 92 -18.39 -11.15 -15.09
C GLN A 92 -18.35 -11.18 -13.56
N ALA A 93 -17.18 -11.48 -12.96
CA ALA A 93 -17.01 -11.42 -11.52
C ALA A 93 -17.11 -9.99 -10.98
N TYR A 94 -16.58 -9.00 -11.72
CA TYR A 94 -16.73 -7.58 -11.37
C TYR A 94 -18.20 -7.16 -11.34
N MET A 95 -18.94 -7.43 -12.42
CA MET A 95 -20.36 -7.04 -12.53
C MET A 95 -21.27 -7.74 -11.53
N MET A 96 -20.90 -8.94 -11.03
CA MET A 96 -21.63 -9.64 -9.98
C MET A 96 -21.69 -8.84 -8.65
N HIS A 97 -20.66 -8.04 -8.36
CA HIS A 97 -20.54 -7.27 -7.12
C HIS A 97 -20.70 -5.76 -7.31
N ALA A 98 -20.76 -5.28 -8.56
CA ALA A 98 -20.94 -3.88 -8.87
C ALA A 98 -22.41 -3.47 -8.82
N THR A 99 -22.66 -2.19 -8.57
CA THR A 99 -23.96 -1.57 -8.85
C THR A 99 -24.10 -1.29 -10.33
N THR A 100 -25.32 -1.37 -10.87
CA THR A 100 -25.64 -0.90 -12.23
C THR A 100 -25.66 0.62 -12.33
N SER A 101 -25.61 1.33 -11.20
CA SER A 101 -25.74 2.79 -11.11
C SER A 101 -24.64 3.38 -10.21
N PRO A 102 -23.38 3.44 -10.68
CA PRO A 102 -22.26 3.94 -9.87
C PRO A 102 -22.35 5.46 -9.66
N LEU A 103 -21.96 5.94 -8.47
CA LEU A 103 -21.87 7.37 -8.19
C LEU A 103 -20.59 7.95 -8.80
N TYR A 104 -20.74 8.78 -9.83
CA TYR A 104 -19.60 9.32 -10.59
C TYR A 104 -18.63 10.17 -9.78
N ALA A 105 -19.08 10.80 -8.68
CA ALA A 105 -18.19 11.54 -7.79
C ALA A 105 -17.11 10.63 -7.16
N ILE A 106 -17.45 9.38 -6.82
CA ILE A 106 -16.50 8.40 -6.30
C ILE A 106 -15.48 8.06 -7.38
N CYS A 107 -15.94 7.82 -8.61
CA CYS A 107 -15.07 7.56 -9.76
C CYS A 107 -14.10 8.72 -10.03
N ALA A 108 -14.60 9.96 -10.03
CA ALA A 108 -13.79 11.16 -10.21
C ALA A 108 -12.73 11.31 -9.10
N SER A 109 -13.09 11.06 -7.84
CA SER A 109 -12.12 11.09 -6.75
C SER A 109 -11.03 10.03 -6.89
N ASN A 110 -11.38 8.85 -7.43
CA ASN A 110 -10.44 7.76 -7.66
C ASN A 110 -9.45 8.10 -8.80
N ASP A 111 -9.94 8.79 -9.84
CA ASP A 111 -9.12 9.29 -10.94
C ASP A 111 -8.14 10.38 -10.49
N VAL A 112 -8.62 11.35 -9.69
CA VAL A 112 -7.75 12.38 -9.08
C VAL A 112 -6.69 11.75 -8.18
N ALA A 113 -7.02 10.71 -7.42
CA ALA A 113 -6.05 10.02 -6.56
C ALA A 113 -4.87 9.44 -7.36
N VAL A 114 -5.11 8.93 -8.58
CA VAL A 114 -4.06 8.48 -9.48
C VAL A 114 -3.18 9.66 -9.90
N SER A 115 -3.80 10.76 -10.35
CA SER A 115 -3.10 11.97 -10.77
C SER A 115 -2.19 12.54 -9.69
N MET A 116 -2.63 12.54 -8.43
CA MET A 116 -1.82 13.02 -7.30
C MET A 116 -0.53 12.21 -7.10
N MET A 117 -0.54 10.92 -7.42
CA MET A 117 0.62 10.05 -7.26
C MET A 117 1.56 10.03 -8.49
N ASP A 118 1.16 10.65 -9.60
CA ASP A 118 1.91 10.62 -10.85
C ASP A 118 3.16 11.51 -10.81
N GLY A 119 4.25 11.05 -11.43
CA GLY A 119 5.51 11.77 -11.50
C GLY A 119 6.12 12.09 -10.13
N ASN A 120 6.57 13.34 -9.96
CA ASN A 120 7.33 13.77 -8.78
C ASN A 120 6.47 13.94 -7.53
N SER A 121 5.15 14.17 -7.68
CA SER A 121 4.27 14.43 -6.54
C SER A 121 4.07 13.19 -5.67
N GLY A 122 4.06 11.99 -6.26
CA GLY A 122 3.97 10.74 -5.48
C GLY A 122 5.11 10.60 -4.47
N LEU A 123 6.35 10.87 -4.90
CA LEU A 123 7.50 10.86 -3.99
C LEU A 123 7.39 11.98 -2.95
N SER A 124 7.07 13.21 -3.38
CA SER A 124 6.95 14.35 -2.47
C SER A 124 5.93 14.12 -1.36
N LEU A 125 4.71 13.69 -1.73
CA LEU A 125 3.60 13.51 -0.79
C LEU A 125 3.90 12.37 0.19
N THR A 126 4.46 11.27 -0.29
CA THR A 126 4.79 10.15 0.60
C THR A 126 5.98 10.44 1.51
N GLN A 127 6.95 11.23 1.03
CA GLN A 127 8.09 11.65 1.84
C GLN A 127 7.65 12.58 2.97
N GLU A 128 6.77 13.54 2.70
CA GLU A 128 6.22 14.44 3.71
C GLU A 128 5.52 13.66 4.85
N VAL A 129 4.73 12.64 4.52
CA VAL A 129 4.07 11.79 5.53
C VAL A 129 5.09 11.03 6.39
N ILE A 130 6.21 10.59 5.79
CA ILE A 130 7.29 9.91 6.52
C ILE A 130 8.00 10.91 7.45
N ASP A 131 8.33 12.09 6.95
CA ASP A 131 9.06 13.11 7.69
C ASP A 131 8.25 13.56 8.92
N GLU A 132 6.97 13.89 8.76
CA GLU A 132 6.07 14.24 9.87
C GLU A 132 5.92 13.10 10.89
N ALA A 133 5.79 11.85 10.41
CA ALA A 133 5.70 10.70 11.30
C ALA A 133 7.01 10.45 12.07
N VAL A 134 8.17 10.68 11.45
CA VAL A 134 9.48 10.55 12.09
C VAL A 134 9.69 11.65 13.11
N ASP A 135 9.35 12.91 12.79
CA ASP A 135 9.48 14.04 13.70
C ASP A 135 8.61 13.85 14.95
N PHE A 136 7.36 13.41 14.78
CA PHE A 136 6.50 13.06 15.92
C PHE A 136 7.10 11.93 16.77
N ARG A 137 7.64 10.87 16.15
CA ARG A 137 8.32 9.78 16.88
C ARG A 137 9.53 10.28 17.65
N GLN A 138 10.34 11.15 17.07
CA GLN A 138 11.49 11.72 17.75
C GLN A 138 11.08 12.62 18.92
N ALA A 139 10.04 13.44 18.75
CA ALA A 139 9.51 14.28 19.84
C ALA A 139 9.04 13.42 21.02
N MET A 140 8.24 12.38 20.76
CA MET A 140 7.77 11.45 21.79
C MET A 140 8.93 10.68 22.45
N ALA A 141 9.96 10.28 21.69
CA ALA A 141 11.14 9.63 22.24
C ALA A 141 12.00 10.56 23.12
N ARG A 142 12.11 11.86 22.77
CA ARG A 142 12.81 12.87 23.57
C ARG A 142 12.09 13.10 24.91
N LEU A 143 10.76 13.27 24.87
CA LEU A 143 9.94 13.39 26.09
C LEU A 143 10.05 12.14 26.96
N TYR A 144 9.95 10.94 26.35
CA TYR A 144 10.15 9.69 27.09
C TYR A 144 11.48 9.65 27.83
N LYS A 145 12.58 10.11 27.19
CA LYS A 145 13.90 10.19 27.80
C LYS A 145 13.96 11.21 28.94
N GLU A 146 13.34 12.37 28.78
CA GLU A 146 13.26 13.43 29.79
C GLU A 146 12.51 12.96 31.04
N PHE A 147 11.26 12.52 30.89
CA PHE A 147 10.45 12.01 32.00
C PHE A 147 11.10 10.80 32.70
N THR A 148 11.70 9.88 31.94
CA THR A 148 12.42 8.74 32.53
C THR A 148 13.62 9.18 33.36
N ALA A 149 14.34 10.23 32.93
CA ALA A 149 15.49 10.76 33.68
C ALA A 149 15.07 11.45 34.99
N GLU A 150 13.84 11.98 35.04
CA GLU A 150 13.22 12.54 36.24
C GLU A 150 12.55 11.49 37.14
N GLY A 151 12.54 10.22 36.71
CA GLY A 151 11.91 9.12 37.46
C GLY A 151 10.40 9.03 37.31
N ASP A 152 9.83 9.68 36.29
CA ASP A 152 8.40 9.66 35.97
C ASP A 152 8.08 8.77 34.74
N TRP A 153 6.80 8.50 34.50
CA TRP A 153 6.32 7.68 33.38
C TRP A 153 5.98 8.53 32.15
N PHE A 154 6.18 7.97 30.95
CA PHE A 154 5.70 8.58 29.71
C PHE A 154 5.50 7.55 28.60
N PHE A 155 4.73 7.90 27.56
CA PHE A 155 4.57 7.07 26.38
C PHE A 155 5.86 7.01 25.54
N LYS A 156 6.17 5.84 24.97
CA LYS A 156 7.26 5.68 24.01
C LYS A 156 6.75 5.24 22.65
N PRO A 157 7.32 5.73 21.54
CA PRO A 157 6.90 5.28 20.22
C PRO A 157 7.38 3.83 19.98
N TRP A 158 6.54 3.02 19.32
CA TRP A 158 6.92 1.66 18.94
C TRP A 158 7.71 1.69 17.62
N ASN A 159 9.03 1.63 17.72
CA ASN A 159 10.01 1.54 16.63
C ASN A 159 11.37 1.06 17.16
N LYS A 160 12.35 0.90 16.27
CA LYS A 160 13.73 0.58 16.65
C LYS A 160 14.29 1.63 17.61
N GLU A 161 14.96 1.19 18.67
CA GLU A 161 15.49 2.07 19.73
C GLU A 161 16.74 2.83 19.27
N VAL A 162 17.53 2.23 18.37
CA VAL A 162 18.75 2.82 17.80
C VAL A 162 18.74 2.64 16.29
N VAL A 163 18.89 3.75 15.58
CA VAL A 163 19.10 3.80 14.12
C VAL A 163 20.55 4.21 13.90
N THR A 164 21.32 3.35 13.22
CA THR A 164 22.72 3.56 12.85
C THR A 164 22.82 4.06 11.42
#